data_AF-A0AAW3GPR1-F1
#
_entry.id   AF-A0AAW3GPR1-F1
#
_cell.length_a   1.000
_cell.length_b   1.000
_cell.length_c   1.000
_cell.angle_alpha   90.00
_cell.angle_beta   90.00
_cell.angle_gamma   90.00
#
_symmetry.space_group_name_H-M   'P 1'
#
loop_
_entity.id
_entity.type
_entity.pdbx_description
1 polymer ?
#
loop_
_entity_poly.entity_id
_entity_poly.type
_entity_poly.pdbx_seq_one_letter_code
_entity_poly.pdbx_strand_id
1 'polypeptide(L)'
;MSREIKVRNISDDTFLQLKSLSKQLGYDSFNQFILSQLELIASNNGLTLYNNDFAKELVTIKSNQKQLLENQHQIQINQVALLGKQKEVGELLETWLQFMDEVDAINQRDML
;
A
#
# COMPACT_ATOMS: atom_id res chain seq x y z
N MET A 1 5.10 -0.28 43.28
CA MET A 1 6.11 0.72 43.68
C MET A 1 5.88 1.98 42.85
N SER A 2 5.78 3.16 43.47
CA SER A 2 5.77 4.42 42.74
C SER A 2 7.21 4.86 42.43
N ARG A 3 7.42 5.46 41.26
CA ARG A 3 8.67 6.12 40.88
C ARG A 3 8.35 7.59 40.60
N GLU A 4 9.25 8.48 40.99
CA GLU A 4 9.09 9.93 40.80
C GLU A 4 10.05 10.42 39.72
N ILE A 5 9.57 11.31 38.84
CA ILE A 5 10.37 12.02 37.85
C ILE A 5 10.21 13.52 38.13
N LYS A 6 11.33 14.22 38.33
CA LYS A 6 11.35 15.67 38.51
C LYS A 6 11.89 16.35 37.26
N VAL A 7 11.04 17.11 36.58
CA VAL A 7 11.44 17.93 35.43
C VAL A 7 11.73 19.35 35.92
N ARG A 8 12.92 19.87 35.60
CA ARG A 8 13.37 21.22 35.97
C ARG A 8 13.45 22.11 34.73
N ASN A 9 13.51 23.42 34.95
CA ASN A 9 13.66 24.43 33.90
C ASN A 9 12.52 24.45 32.86
N ILE A 10 11.32 24.06 33.25
CA ILE A 10 10.12 24.35 32.47
C ILE A 10 9.76 25.82 32.69
N SER A 11 9.59 26.58 31.60
CA SER A 11 9.09 27.95 31.71
C SER A 11 7.63 27.97 32.18
N ASP A 12 7.22 29.01 32.90
CA ASP A 12 5.84 29.13 33.39
C ASP A 12 4.83 29.07 32.24
N ASP A 13 5.14 29.71 31.10
CA ASP A 13 4.32 29.69 29.89
C ASP A 13 4.16 28.26 29.35
N THR A 14 5.25 27.50 29.24
CA THR A 14 5.22 26.11 28.79
C THR A 14 4.40 25.24 29.75
N PHE A 15 4.58 25.42 31.07
CA PHE A 15 3.81 24.67 32.06
C PHE A 15 2.31 24.95 31.96
N LEU A 16 1.93 26.22 31.83
CA LEU A 16 0.53 26.63 31.68
C LEU A 16 -0.08 26.10 30.38
N GLN A 17 0.65 26.15 29.27
CA GLN A 17 0.18 25.59 28.00
C GLN A 17 -0.05 24.09 28.09
N LEU A 18 0.89 23.33 28.66
CA LEU A 18 0.74 21.88 28.86
C LEU A 18 -0.45 21.56 29.77
N LYS A 19 -0.64 22.33 30.84
CA LYS A 19 -1.76 22.15 31.79
C LYS A 19 -3.11 22.53 31.18
N SER A 20 -3.14 23.54 30.31
CA SER A 20 -4.34 23.88 29.54
C SER A 20 -4.69 22.77 28.57
N LEU A 21 -3.68 22.26 27.84
CA LEU A 21 -3.83 21.16 26.90
C LEU A 21 -4.32 19.88 27.58
N SER A 22 -3.80 19.55 28.76
CA SER A 22 -4.25 18.36 29.51
C SER A 22 -5.75 18.41 29.83
N LYS A 23 -6.26 19.59 30.20
CA LYS A 23 -7.68 19.79 30.46
C LYS A 23 -8.52 19.73 29.18
N GLN A 24 -8.05 20.37 28.11
CA GLN A 24 -8.73 20.39 26.82
C GLN A 24 -8.90 18.96 26.25
N LEU A 25 -7.91 18.11 26.45
CA LEU A 25 -7.92 16.71 26.02
C LEU A 25 -8.67 15.78 27.01
N GLY A 26 -9.22 16.31 28.10
CA GLY A 26 -10.07 15.55 29.02
C GLY A 26 -9.33 14.62 29.98
N TYR A 27 -8.04 14.86 30.27
CA TYR A 27 -7.30 14.06 31.25
C TYR A 27 -7.70 14.40 32.68
N ASP A 28 -7.85 13.38 33.53
CA ASP A 28 -8.24 13.54 34.94
C ASP A 28 -7.16 14.24 35.77
N SER A 29 -5.90 14.13 35.37
CA SER A 29 -4.78 14.84 36.00
C SER A 29 -3.68 15.21 35.02
N PHE A 30 -2.94 16.27 35.38
CA PHE A 30 -1.75 16.67 34.63
C PHE A 30 -0.68 15.57 34.60
N ASN A 31 -0.54 14.81 35.67
CA ASN A 31 0.40 13.69 35.74
C ASN A 31 0.04 12.58 34.75
N GLN A 32 -1.25 12.22 34.66
CA GLN A 32 -1.73 11.23 33.69
C GLN A 32 -1.50 11.69 32.25
N PHE A 33 -1.71 12.98 31.98
CA PHE A 33 -1.38 13.56 30.68
C PHE A 33 0.11 13.39 30.36
N ILE A 34 1.02 13.83 31.23
CA ILE A 34 2.46 13.74 30.99
C ILE A 34 2.92 12.28 30.83
N LEU A 35 2.41 11.35 31.65
CA LEU A 35 2.70 9.93 31.52
C LEU A 35 2.26 9.39 30.16
N SER A 36 1.05 9.75 29.69
CA SER A 36 0.57 9.31 28.37
C SER A 36 1.47 9.82 27.23
N GLN A 37 2.01 11.03 27.35
CA GLN A 37 2.93 11.58 26.34
C GLN A 37 4.27 10.85 26.36
N LEU A 38 4.82 10.54 27.54
CA LEU A 38 6.06 9.77 27.68
C LEU A 38 5.90 8.33 27.15
N GLU A 39 4.77 7.69 27.43
CA GLU A 39 4.42 6.38 26.89
C GLU A 39 4.32 6.42 25.36
N LEU A 40 3.69 7.44 24.80
CA LEU A 40 3.56 7.62 23.36
C LEU A 40 4.92 7.84 22.68
N ILE A 41 5.83 8.56 23.32
CA ILE A 41 7.20 8.73 22.82
C ILE A 41 7.98 7.41 22.88
N ALA A 42 7.83 6.67 23.98
CA ALA A 42 8.51 5.39 24.17
C ALA A 42 7.99 4.32 23.20
N SER A 43 6.67 4.23 23.00
CA SER A 43 6.05 3.27 22.09
C SER A 43 6.37 3.57 20.63
N ASN A 44 6.47 4.84 20.26
CA ASN A 44 6.84 5.26 18.92
C ASN A 44 8.36 5.26 18.69
N ASN A 45 9.17 4.97 19.72
CA ASN A 45 10.63 5.02 19.65
C ASN A 45 11.16 6.37 19.13
N GLY A 46 10.48 7.47 19.49
CA GLY A 46 10.92 8.82 19.15
C GLY A 46 9.85 9.91 19.26
N LEU A 47 10.33 11.16 19.19
CA LEU A 47 9.60 12.36 19.62
C LEU A 47 8.75 13.00 18.51
N THR A 48 8.92 12.59 17.26
CA THR A 48 8.26 13.25 16.12
C THR A 48 7.68 12.24 15.15
N LEU A 49 6.68 12.68 14.38
CA LEU A 49 6.08 11.90 13.30
C LEU A 49 7.08 11.40 12.25
N TYR A 50 8.26 12.01 12.15
CA TYR A 50 9.31 11.67 11.18
C TYR A 50 10.47 10.86 11.78
N ASN A 51 10.66 10.96 13.10
CA ASN A 51 11.62 10.16 13.86
C ASN A 51 10.85 9.18 14.75
N ASN A 52 10.12 8.26 14.14
CA ASN A 52 9.53 7.11 14.82
C ASN A 52 9.55 5.89 13.90
N ASP A 53 9.37 4.69 14.46
CA ASP A 53 9.41 3.46 13.67
C ASP A 53 8.25 3.38 12.65
N PHE A 54 7.11 4.03 12.95
CA PHE A 54 6.00 4.19 12.02
C PHE A 54 6.39 4.93 10.73
N ALA A 55 7.20 5.98 10.81
CA ALA A 55 7.68 6.72 9.63
C ALA A 55 8.56 5.83 8.73
N LYS A 56 9.40 4.98 9.33
CA LYS A 56 10.23 4.01 8.59
C LYS A 56 9.38 2.95 7.91
N GLU A 57 8.37 2.44 8.60
CA GLU A 57 7.40 1.53 8.03
C GLU A 57 6.63 2.17 6.88
N LEU A 58 6.21 3.44 7.01
CA LEU A 58 5.48 4.16 5.98
C LEU A 58 6.32 4.37 4.70
N VAL A 59 7.62 4.68 4.84
CA VAL A 59 8.56 4.74 3.71
C VAL A 59 8.67 3.38 3.02
N THR A 60 8.75 2.30 3.79
CA THR A 60 8.82 0.93 3.28
C THR A 60 7.53 0.55 2.54
N ILE A 61 6.36 0.85 3.11
CA ILE A 61 5.05 0.63 2.49
C ILE A 61 4.96 1.39 1.17
N LYS A 62 5.38 2.66 1.14
CA LYS A 62 5.38 3.47 -0.09
C LYS A 62 6.27 2.86 -1.17
N SER A 63 7.44 2.34 -0.80
CA SER A 63 8.33 1.64 -1.74
C SER A 63 7.68 0.37 -2.30
N ASN A 64 7.07 -0.45 -1.44
CA ASN A 64 6.38 -1.67 -1.85
C ASN A 64 5.19 -1.37 -2.77
N GLN A 65 4.42 -0.32 -2.49
CA GLN A 65 3.31 0.13 -3.34
C GLN A 65 3.79 0.54 -4.74
N LYS A 66 4.93 1.25 -4.83
CA LYS A 66 5.53 1.60 -6.12
C LYS A 66 5.89 0.35 -6.93
N GLN A 67 6.57 -0.61 -6.32
CA GLN A 67 6.95 -1.85 -6.98
C GLN A 67 5.73 -2.68 -7.40
N LEU A 68 4.67 -2.70 -6.58
CA LEU A 68 3.43 -3.39 -6.90
C LEU A 68 2.73 -2.77 -8.11
N LEU A 69 2.71 -1.44 -8.20
CA LEU A 69 2.16 -0.72 -9.37
C LEU A 69 2.96 -1.01 -10.64
N GLU A 70 4.30 -1.01 -10.57
CA GLU A 70 5.17 -1.36 -11.70
C GLU A 70 4.89 -2.79 -12.20
N ASN A 71 4.77 -3.75 -11.28
CA ASN A 71 4.44 -5.14 -11.61
C ASN A 71 3.03 -5.26 -12.23
N GLN A 72 2.03 -4.57 -11.68
CA GLN A 72 0.67 -4.57 -12.23
C GLN A 72 0.63 -4.01 -13.64
N HIS A 73 1.38 -2.94 -13.90
CA HIS A 73 1.48 -2.37 -15.23
C HIS A 73 2.09 -3.36 -16.24
N GLN A 74 3.16 -4.05 -15.85
CA GLN A 74 3.77 -5.07 -16.70
C GLN A 74 2.82 -6.25 -16.97
N ILE A 75 2.04 -6.67 -15.98
CA ILE A 75 1.02 -7.71 -16.15
C ILE A 75 -0.04 -7.26 -17.16
N GLN A 76 -0.52 -6.01 -17.07
CA GLN A 76 -1.50 -5.47 -18.02
C GLN A 76 -0.96 -5.44 -19.45
N ILE A 77 0.29 -5.00 -19.65
CA ILE A 77 0.94 -5.01 -20.97
C ILE A 77 1.00 -6.45 -21.52
N ASN A 78 1.43 -7.40 -20.69
CA ASN A 78 1.52 -8.80 -21.10
C ASN A 78 0.15 -9.40 -21.44
N GLN A 79 -0.91 -9.03 -20.70
CA GLN A 79 -2.28 -9.46 -20.97
C GLN A 79 -2.78 -8.93 -22.32
N VAL A 80 -2.53 -7.66 -22.63
CA VAL A 80 -2.89 -7.10 -23.95
C VAL A 80 -2.17 -7.82 -25.07
N ALA A 81 -0.87 -8.09 -24.91
CA ALA A 81 -0.09 -8.86 -25.89
C ALA A 81 -0.61 -10.29 -26.06
N LEU A 82 -0.97 -10.97 -24.96
CA LEU A 82 -1.56 -12.30 -25.00
C LEU A 82 -2.91 -12.33 -25.71
N LEU A 83 -3.78 -11.34 -25.45
CA LEU A 83 -5.06 -11.21 -26.13
C LEU A 83 -4.88 -10.99 -27.64
N GLY A 84 -3.88 -10.20 -28.04
CA GLY A 84 -3.52 -10.02 -29.45
C GLY A 84 -3.10 -11.33 -30.11
N LYS A 85 -2.20 -12.09 -29.47
CA LYS A 85 -1.79 -13.42 -29.97
C LYS A 85 -2.94 -14.42 -30.02
N GLN A 86 -3.83 -14.40 -29.03
CA GLN A 86 -4.99 -15.28 -29.01
C GLN A 86 -5.93 -14.98 -30.17
N LYS A 87 -6.12 -13.70 -30.50
CA LYS A 87 -6.91 -13.28 -31.66
C LYS A 87 -6.28 -13.78 -32.98
N GLU A 88 -4.99 -13.57 -33.15
CA GLU A 88 -4.24 -14.04 -34.34
C GLU A 88 -4.35 -15.56 -34.53
N VAL A 89 -4.17 -16.33 -33.44
CA VAL A 89 -4.35 -17.80 -33.48
C VAL A 89 -5.80 -18.17 -33.84
N GLY A 90 -6.80 -17.43 -33.34
CA GLY A 90 -8.20 -17.63 -33.70
C GLY A 90 -8.45 -17.46 -35.20
N GLU A 91 -7.97 -16.34 -35.77
CA GLU A 91 -8.11 -16.05 -37.21
C GLU A 91 -7.40 -17.11 -38.09
N LEU A 92 -6.23 -17.59 -37.66
CA LEU A 92 -5.50 -18.66 -38.35
C LEU A 92 -6.27 -20.00 -38.30
N LEU A 93 -6.88 -20.34 -37.17
CA LEU A 93 -7.69 -21.54 -37.03
C LEU A 93 -8.95 -21.48 -37.89
N GLU A 94 -9.65 -20.34 -37.92
CA GLU A 94 -10.80 -20.13 -38.80
C GLU A 94 -10.42 -20.30 -40.28
N THR A 95 -9.30 -19.70 -40.68
CA THR A 95 -8.78 -19.83 -42.05
C THR A 95 -8.44 -21.28 -42.40
N TRP A 96 -7.81 -22.01 -41.46
CA TRP A 96 -7.46 -23.41 -41.67
C TRP A 96 -8.70 -24.30 -41.79
N LEU A 97 -9.73 -24.08 -40.96
CA LEU A 97 -11.01 -24.80 -41.05
C LEU A 97 -11.69 -24.55 -42.41
N GLN A 98 -11.74 -23.30 -42.86
CA GLN A 98 -12.30 -22.97 -44.17
C GLN A 98 -11.53 -23.65 -45.31
N PHE A 99 -10.20 -23.66 -45.24
CA PHE A 99 -9.39 -24.39 -46.22
C PHE A 99 -9.69 -25.89 -46.24
N MET A 100 -9.86 -26.52 -45.07
CA MET A 100 -10.22 -27.93 -44.99
C MET A 100 -11.60 -28.22 -45.59
N ASP A 101 -12.60 -27.37 -45.33
CA ASP A 101 -13.94 -27.49 -45.92
C ASP A 101 -13.89 -27.36 -47.46
N GLU A 102 -13.07 -26.45 -47.98
CA GLU A 102 -12.87 -26.28 -49.43
C GLU A 102 -12.20 -27.51 -50.06
N VAL A 103 -11.18 -28.08 -49.40
CA VAL A 103 -10.51 -29.32 -49.85
C VAL A 103 -11.49 -30.49 -49.86
N ASP A 104 -12.30 -30.65 -48.81
CA ASP A 104 -13.31 -31.71 -48.74
C ASP A 104 -14.37 -31.57 -49.83
N ALA A 105 -14.83 -30.34 -50.11
CA ALA A 105 -15.77 -30.07 -51.19
C ALA A 105 -15.21 -30.42 -52.58
N ILE A 106 -13.92 -30.15 -52.82
CA ILE A 106 -13.24 -30.51 -54.07
C ILE A 106 -13.16 -32.04 -54.21
N ASN A 107 -12.71 -32.73 -53.16
CA ASN A 107 -12.60 -34.20 -53.17
C ASN A 107 -13.95 -34.88 -53.41
N GLN A 108 -15.05 -34.34 -52.88
CA GLN A 108 -16.40 -34.86 -53.13
C GLN A 108 -16.86 -34.62 -54.58
N ARG A 109 -16.43 -33.53 -55.21
CA ARG A 109 -16.78 -33.18 -56.59
C ARG A 109 -16.04 -34.05 -57.62
N ASP A 110 -14.80 -34.44 -57.33
CA ASP A 110 -13.99 -35.28 -58.23
C ASP A 110 -14.35 -36.78 -58.15
N MET A 111 -15.21 -37.19 -57.21
CA MET A 111 -15.74 -38.55 -57.08
C MET A 111 -17.09 -38.79 -57.80
N LEU A 112 -17.66 -37.77 -58.46
CA LEU A 112 -18.88 -37.83 -59.27
C LEU A 112 -18.56 -37.77 -60.77
#